data_AF-A0A8G2CJK4-F1
#
_entry.id   AF-A0A8G2CJK4-F1
#
_cell.length_a   1.000
_cell.length_b   1.000
_cell.length_c   1.000
_cell.angle_alpha   90.00
_cell.angle_beta   90.00
_cell.angle_gamma   90.00
#
_symmetry.space_group_name_H-M   'P 1'
#
loop_
_entity.id
_entity.type
_entity.pdbx_description
1 polymer ?
#
loop_
_entity_poly.entity_id
_entity_poly.type
_entity_poly.pdbx_seq_one_letter_code
_entity_poly.pdbx_strand_id
1 'polypeptide(L)'
;MSLIDLNNLPSDVQATIGRKETDGERRVRLVKDLVVFTLAIILMVIVVAYSLDILLAATATSADKRWAQSIISAIAGGVIGYLLRR
;
A
#
# COMPACT_ATOMS: atom_id res chain seq x y z
N MET A 1 45.89 -11.37 -5.91
CA MET A 1 44.62 -10.61 -5.82
C MET A 1 44.46 -9.88 -7.16
N SER A 2 43.58 -10.34 -8.05
CA SER A 2 43.41 -9.71 -9.37
C SER A 2 42.48 -8.51 -9.26
N LEU A 3 42.94 -7.33 -9.72
CA LEU A 3 42.13 -6.13 -9.85
C LEU A 3 41.09 -6.36 -10.95
N ILE A 4 39.81 -6.44 -10.55
CA ILE A 4 38.69 -6.45 -11.49
C ILE A 4 38.45 -4.99 -11.90
N ASP A 5 38.70 -4.66 -13.17
CA ASP A 5 38.41 -3.36 -13.74
C ASP A 5 36.92 -3.27 -14.12
N LEU A 6 36.17 -2.45 -13.40
CA LEU A 6 34.73 -2.26 -13.58
C LEU A 6 34.38 -1.42 -14.82
N ASN A 7 35.36 -0.73 -15.42
CA ASN A 7 35.13 0.08 -16.61
C ASN A 7 35.28 -0.71 -17.93
N ASN A 8 35.86 -1.92 -17.89
CA ASN A 8 36.04 -2.80 -19.05
C ASN A 8 35.52 -4.21 -18.76
N LEU A 9 34.21 -4.32 -18.59
CA LEU A 9 33.55 -5.62 -18.45
C LEU A 9 33.55 -6.36 -19.80
N PRO A 10 33.84 -7.68 -19.81
CA PRO A 10 33.60 -8.52 -20.98
C PRO A 10 32.14 -8.40 -21.41
N SER A 11 31.88 -8.36 -22.73
CA SER A 11 30.55 -8.13 -23.31
C SER A 11 29.46 -9.14 -22.90
N ASP A 12 29.85 -10.23 -22.25
CA ASP A 12 28.97 -11.30 -21.78
C ASP A 12 28.62 -11.17 -20.27
N VAL A 13 29.14 -10.15 -19.59
CA VAL A 13 28.95 -9.94 -18.15
C VAL A 13 28.14 -8.67 -17.92
N GLN A 14 26.83 -8.80 -17.73
CA GLN A 14 26.00 -7.70 -17.22
C GLN A 14 26.31 -7.50 -15.73
N ALA A 15 27.11 -6.47 -15.41
CA ALA A 15 27.27 -6.00 -14.05
C ALA A 15 25.97 -5.29 -13.60
N THR A 16 25.00 -6.07 -13.10
CA THR A 16 23.91 -5.51 -12.32
C THR A 16 24.50 -5.04 -11.00
N ILE A 17 24.71 -3.73 -10.86
CA ILE A 17 24.98 -3.09 -9.57
C ILE A 17 23.64 -3.06 -8.82
N GLY A 18 23.16 -4.24 -8.44
CA GLY A 18 22.12 -4.36 -7.44
C GLY A 18 22.76 -3.97 -6.13
N ARG A 19 22.34 -2.87 -5.51
CA ARG A 19 22.70 -2.56 -4.12
C ARG A 19 22.34 -3.80 -3.31
N LYS A 20 23.35 -4.53 -2.85
CA LYS A 20 23.18 -5.77 -2.07
C LYS A 20 22.65 -5.32 -0.72
N GLU A 21 21.32 -5.24 -0.63
CA GLU A 21 20.61 -4.77 0.54
C GLU A 21 21.02 -5.68 1.71
N THR A 22 21.49 -5.06 2.79
CA THR A 22 21.84 -5.81 4.00
C THR A 22 20.56 -6.36 4.63
N ASP A 23 20.65 -7.49 5.34
CA ASP A 23 19.48 -8.07 6.03
C ASP A 23 18.82 -7.08 7.01
N GLY A 24 19.60 -6.15 7.56
CA GLY A 24 19.11 -5.05 8.39
C GLY A 24 18.27 -4.03 7.61
N GLU A 25 18.76 -3.54 6.47
CA GLU A 25 18.02 -2.61 5.59
C GLU A 25 16.72 -3.24 5.08
N ARG A 26 16.78 -4.53 4.71
CA ARG A 26 15.60 -5.29 4.25
C ARG A 26 14.53 -5.39 5.35
N ARG A 27 14.92 -5.67 6.59
CA ARG A 27 13.98 -5.72 7.73
C ARG A 27 13.31 -4.37 7.96
N VAL A 28 14.07 -3.28 7.93
CA VAL A 28 13.53 -1.93 8.11
C VAL A 28 12.51 -1.59 7.02
N ARG A 29 12.80 -1.94 5.77
CA ARG A 29 11.87 -1.75 4.64
C ARG A 29 10.57 -2.52 4.85
N LEU A 30 10.67 -3.81 5.16
CA LEU A 30 9.49 -4.66 5.39
C LEU A 30 8.66 -4.20 6.59
N VAL A 31 9.30 -3.77 7.68
CA VAL A 31 8.59 -3.23 8.85
C VAL A 31 7.88 -1.93 8.50
N LYS A 32 8.53 -1.03 7.77
CA LYS A 32 7.91 0.21 7.28
C LYS A 32 6.69 -0.11 6.42
N ASP A 33 6.82 -1.01 5.46
CA ASP A 33 5.74 -1.38 4.56
C ASP A 33 4.57 -2.01 5.34
N LEU A 34 4.88 -2.87 6.32
CA LEU A 34 3.87 -3.44 7.22
C LEU A 34 3.14 -2.36 8.03
N VAL A 35 3.87 -1.43 8.64
CA VAL A 35 3.29 -0.34 9.44
C VAL A 35 2.38 0.53 8.58
N VAL A 36 2.83 0.91 7.37
CA VAL A 36 2.03 1.71 6.44
C VAL A 36 0.77 0.95 6.02
N PHE A 37 0.89 -0.34 5.72
CA PHE A 37 -0.24 -1.16 5.33
C PHE A 37 -1.25 -1.34 6.48
N THR A 38 -0.78 -1.61 7.69
CA THR A 38 -1.65 -1.70 8.88
C THR A 38 -2.33 -0.37 9.18
N LEU A 39 -1.61 0.75 9.09
CA LEU A 39 -2.19 2.07 9.27
C LEU A 39 -3.28 2.36 8.24
N ALA A 40 -3.05 2.00 6.97
CA ALA A 40 -4.04 2.14 5.91
C ALA A 40 -5.30 1.32 6.20
N ILE A 41 -5.17 0.08 6.70
CA ILE A 41 -6.31 -0.75 7.12
C ILE A 41 -7.09 -0.09 8.25
N ILE A 42 -6.40 0.42 9.28
CA ILE A 42 -7.04 1.08 10.43
C ILE A 42 -7.86 2.29 9.95
N LEU A 43 -7.25 3.15 9.13
CA LEU A 43 -7.94 4.32 8.58
C LEU A 43 -9.15 3.90 7.72
N MET A 44 -9.01 2.85 6.90
CA MET A 44 -10.11 2.32 6.11
C MET A 44 -11.27 1.86 6.99
N VAL A 45 -10.99 1.11 8.07
CA VAL A 45 -12.02 0.64 9.02
C VAL A 45 -12.71 1.81 9.70
N ILE A 46 -11.97 2.83 10.16
CA ILE A 46 -12.55 4.02 10.80
C ILE A 46 -13.50 4.74 9.84
N VAL A 47 -13.07 4.96 8.60
CA VAL A 47 -13.87 5.67 7.58
C VAL A 47 -15.13 4.88 7.23
N VAL A 48 -15.04 3.55 7.08
CA VAL A 48 -16.21 2.70 6.83
C VAL A 48 -17.16 2.71 8.02
N ALA A 49 -16.65 2.55 9.24
CA ALA A 49 -17.46 2.56 10.45
C ALA A 49 -18.21 3.89 10.62
N TYR A 50 -17.52 5.01 10.41
CA TYR A 50 -18.15 6.34 10.47
C TYR A 50 -19.20 6.54 9.38
N SER A 51 -18.93 6.07 8.15
CA SER A 51 -19.91 6.13 7.06
C SER A 51 -21.15 5.30 7.36
N LEU A 52 -20.98 4.12 7.99
CA LEU A 52 -22.09 3.28 8.43
C LEU A 52 -22.90 3.94 9.54
N ASP A 53 -22.25 4.58 10.51
CA ASP A 53 -22.90 5.33 11.58
C ASP A 53 -23.82 6.43 11.01
N ILE A 54 -23.31 7.22 10.06
CA ILE A 54 -24.08 8.27 9.38
C ILE A 54 -25.29 7.69 8.62
N LEU A 55 -25.13 6.53 7.98
CA LEU A 55 -26.23 5.90 7.25
C LEU A 55 -27.35 5.43 8.16
N LEU A 56 -27.00 4.90 9.33
CA LEU A 56 -27.93 4.39 10.33
C LEU A 56 -28.52 5.51 11.21
N ALA A 57 -27.87 6.66 11.30
CA ALA A 57 -28.36 7.80 12.05
C ALA A 57 -29.73 8.29 11.52
N ALA A 58 -30.69 8.41 12.44
CA ALA A 58 -32.02 8.93 12.15
C ALA A 58 -32.04 10.45 11.89
N THR A 59 -31.05 11.16 12.42
CA THR A 59 -30.89 12.62 12.29
C THR A 59 -30.07 13.03 11.06
N ALA A 60 -29.43 12.08 10.38
CA ALA A 60 -28.59 12.37 9.22
C ALA A 60 -29.44 12.82 8.02
N THR A 61 -29.00 13.89 7.36
CA THR A 61 -29.69 14.44 6.20
C THR A 61 -29.55 13.52 4.98
N SER A 62 -30.36 13.75 3.95
CA SER A 62 -30.23 13.03 2.67
C SER A 62 -28.89 13.29 1.99
N ALA A 63 -28.34 14.50 2.15
CA ALA A 63 -26.99 14.83 1.70
C ALA A 63 -25.97 13.97 2.48
N ASP A 64 -26.16 13.82 3.79
CA ASP A 64 -25.23 13.07 4.63
C ASP A 64 -25.09 11.60 4.24
N LYS A 65 -26.24 10.98 3.98
CA LYS A 65 -26.29 9.58 3.57
C LYS A 65 -25.68 9.37 2.17
N ARG A 66 -25.80 10.35 1.27
CA ARG A 66 -25.24 10.27 -0.09
C ARG A 66 -23.71 10.26 -0.10
N TRP A 67 -23.07 11.12 0.68
CA TRP A 67 -21.60 11.13 0.73
C TRP A 67 -21.08 9.87 1.42
N ALA A 68 -21.74 9.42 2.51
CA ALA A 68 -21.39 8.18 3.18
C ALA A 68 -21.51 6.94 2.27
N GLN A 69 -22.59 6.84 1.47
CA GLN A 69 -22.74 5.77 0.46
C GLN A 69 -21.61 5.81 -0.59
N SER A 70 -21.26 7.01 -1.07
CA SER A 70 -20.22 7.18 -2.09
C SER A 70 -18.86 6.70 -1.58
N ILE A 71 -18.53 6.98 -0.31
CA ILE A 71 -17.31 6.50 0.35
C ILE A 71 -17.31 4.96 0.43
N ILE A 72 -18.42 4.35 0.88
CA ILE A 72 -18.51 2.89 0.98
C ILE A 72 -18.35 2.24 -0.40
N SER A 73 -18.99 2.77 -1.45
CA SER A 73 -18.84 2.26 -2.81
C SER A 73 -17.41 2.38 -3.33
N ALA A 74 -16.73 3.51 -3.06
CA ALA A 74 -15.35 3.71 -3.46
C ALA A 74 -14.41 2.71 -2.75
N ILE A 75 -14.60 2.47 -1.45
CA ILE A 75 -13.81 1.51 -0.68
C ILE A 75 -14.09 0.08 -1.16
N ALA A 76 -15.36 -0.29 -1.38
CA ALA A 76 -15.72 -1.60 -1.91
C ALA A 76 -15.07 -1.85 -3.29
N GLY A 77 -15.13 -0.87 -4.20
CA GLY A 77 -14.48 -0.95 -5.50
C GLY A 77 -12.95 -1.06 -5.38
N GLY A 78 -12.33 -0.28 -4.49
CA GLY A 78 -10.89 -0.34 -4.24
C GLY A 78 -10.43 -1.70 -3.69
N VAL A 79 -11.17 -2.26 -2.73
CA VAL A 79 -10.87 -3.58 -2.15
C VAL A 79 -11.06 -4.69 -3.17
N ILE A 80 -12.18 -4.71 -3.90
CA ILE A 80 -12.45 -5.69 -4.96
C ILE A 80 -11.38 -5.61 -6.05
N GLY A 81 -11.03 -4.40 -6.48
CA GLY A 81 -9.97 -4.18 -7.48
C GLY A 81 -8.59 -4.64 -7.01
N TYR A 82 -8.27 -4.47 -5.72
CA TYR A 82 -7.04 -5.01 -5.15
C TYR A 82 -7.03 -6.54 -5.12
N LEU A 83 -8.15 -7.16 -4.73
CA LEU A 83 -8.27 -8.62 -4.63
C LEU A 83 -8.24 -9.31 -5.99
N LEU A 84 -8.86 -8.73 -7.03
CA LEU A 84 -8.91 -9.30 -8.38
C LEU A 84 -7.62 -9.08 -9.20
N ARG A 85 -6.75 -8.16 -8.77
CA ARG A 85 -5.47 -7.87 -9.47
C ARG A 85 -4.32 -8.76 -8.99
N ARG A 86 -4.50 -9.46 -7.87
CA ARG A 86 -3.64 -10.59 -7.48
C ARG A 86 -4.04 -11.85 -8.24
#